data_AF-A0A540X848-F1
#
_entry.id   AF-A0A540X848-F1
#
_cell.length_a   1.000
_cell.length_b   1.000
_cell.length_c   1.000
_cell.angle_alpha   90.00
_cell.angle_beta   90.00
_cell.angle_gamma   90.00
#
_symmetry.space_group_name_H-M   'P 1'
#
loop_
_entity.id
_entity.type
_entity.pdbx_description
1 polymer ?
#
loop_
_entity_poly.entity_id
_entity_poly.type
_entity_poly.pdbx_seq_one_letter_code
_entity_poly.pdbx_strand_id
1 'polypeptide(L)'
;MDGKVCLITGATGGIGLETAKALGRLGATLVLVGRDPARTQAAVDAVNQSVAGARIDTILADLSSLQAVRALADTFRSRYSRLDVLLNNAGLIIDRREVTVDGLEATLATNHLAPFLLTHLLMDTLKASGPARVINVSSDAHRVGKLDFTDLQSERRYDGFRVYATSKLANILFTHALAKRLEGTPVTTNAVHPGVVRSGFGHNTKGFFRWIVKLGAPFMLSAEGGARTSIYLAASPEVDGVSGKYFIRCRKRKPSAAARDDALAEQLWRESARLTGVSP
;
A
#
# COMPACT_ATOMS: atom_id res chain seq x y z
N MET A 1 16.85 6.76 10.30
CA MET A 1 15.57 6.18 10.76
C MET A 1 15.68 5.60 12.17
N ASP A 2 16.74 5.93 12.92
CA ASP A 2 16.87 5.44 14.30
C ASP A 2 15.74 5.99 15.19
N GLY A 3 15.25 5.15 16.10
CA GLY A 3 14.08 5.43 16.94
C GLY A 3 12.73 5.54 16.20
N LYS A 4 12.68 5.32 14.88
CA LYS A 4 11.45 5.38 14.07
C LYS A 4 10.81 3.99 13.92
N VAL A 5 9.48 3.91 13.97
CA VAL A 5 8.71 2.68 13.78
C VAL A 5 8.04 2.68 12.40
N CYS A 6 8.28 1.62 11.61
CA CYS A 6 7.77 1.47 10.25
C CYS A 6 6.88 0.23 10.13
N LEU A 7 5.59 0.40 9.84
CA LEU A 7 4.66 -0.68 9.54
C LEU A 7 4.57 -0.90 8.02
N ILE A 8 4.90 -2.11 7.56
CA ILE A 8 4.95 -2.43 6.12
C ILE A 8 4.01 -3.58 5.82
N THR A 9 2.99 -3.31 5.00
CA THR A 9 2.09 -4.34 4.48
C THR A 9 2.68 -5.03 3.25
N GLY A 10 2.46 -6.35 3.13
CA GLY A 10 3.00 -7.12 2.00
C GLY A 10 4.53 -7.20 2.04
N ALA A 11 5.10 -7.29 3.24
CA ALA A 11 6.55 -7.29 3.46
C ALA A 11 7.24 -8.62 3.09
N THR A 12 6.47 -9.66 2.74
CA THR A 12 6.96 -11.05 2.55
C THR A 12 7.56 -11.33 1.17
N GLY A 13 7.94 -10.28 0.44
CA GLY A 13 8.63 -10.39 -0.84
C GLY A 13 8.60 -9.10 -1.66
N GLY A 14 9.34 -9.11 -2.78
CA GLY A 14 9.35 -8.01 -3.74
C GLY A 14 9.70 -6.65 -3.13
N ILE A 15 8.95 -5.62 -3.52
CA ILE A 15 9.17 -4.21 -3.12
C ILE A 15 9.07 -4.04 -1.60
N GLY A 16 8.13 -4.70 -0.95
CA GLY A 16 7.92 -4.59 0.50
C GLY A 16 9.13 -5.08 1.29
N LEU A 17 9.69 -6.25 0.91
CA LEU A 17 10.87 -6.81 1.56
C LEU A 17 12.12 -5.95 1.34
N GLU A 18 12.35 -5.48 0.11
CA GLU A 18 13.51 -4.64 -0.18
C GLU A 18 13.41 -3.26 0.50
N THR A 19 12.19 -2.72 0.64
CA THR A 19 11.95 -1.53 1.45
C THR A 19 12.25 -1.80 2.92
N ALA A 20 11.80 -2.93 3.46
CA ALA A 20 12.07 -3.33 4.84
C ALA A 20 13.58 -3.43 5.12
N LYS A 21 14.34 -4.13 4.27
CA LYS A 21 15.80 -4.23 4.37
C LYS A 21 16.46 -2.85 4.40
N ALA A 22 16.09 -1.96 3.48
CA ALA A 22 16.67 -0.63 3.41
C ALA A 22 16.33 0.23 4.65
N LEU A 23 15.09 0.20 5.13
CA LEU A 23 14.70 0.94 6.33
C LEU A 23 15.38 0.36 7.59
N GLY A 24 15.53 -0.96 7.67
CA GLY A 24 16.31 -1.62 8.71
C GLY A 24 17.77 -1.16 8.73
N ARG A 25 18.44 -1.07 7.58
CA ARG A 25 19.81 -0.51 7.47
C ARG A 25 19.91 0.92 7.97
N LEU A 26 18.84 1.70 7.84
CA LEU A 26 18.76 3.08 8.33
C LEU A 26 18.41 3.17 9.83
N GLY A 27 18.31 2.02 10.53
CA GLY A 27 18.01 1.93 11.96
C GLY A 27 16.53 1.92 12.31
N ALA A 28 15.61 1.73 11.36
CA ALA A 28 14.18 1.66 11.71
C ALA A 28 13.86 0.40 12.54
N THR A 29 12.91 0.52 13.47
CA THR A 29 12.16 -0.63 13.98
C THR A 29 11.10 -1.01 12.94
N LEU A 30 11.13 -2.25 12.48
CA LEU A 30 10.27 -2.75 11.41
C LEU A 30 9.15 -3.60 11.99
N VAL A 31 7.92 -3.33 11.58
CA VAL A 31 6.76 -4.20 11.82
C VAL A 31 6.30 -4.75 10.48
N LEU A 32 6.60 -6.02 10.23
CA LEU A 32 6.34 -6.68 8.96
C LEU A 32 4.97 -7.36 8.99
N VAL A 33 4.09 -6.98 8.07
CA VAL A 33 2.77 -7.60 7.94
C VAL A 33 2.75 -8.56 6.76
N GLY A 34 2.34 -9.79 7.05
CA GLY A 34 2.14 -10.86 6.08
C GLY A 34 0.95 -11.74 6.48
N ARG A 35 0.42 -12.51 5.53
CA ARG A 35 -0.71 -13.43 5.79
C ARG A 35 -0.28 -14.88 6.04
N ASP A 36 0.91 -15.24 5.59
CA ASP A 36 1.44 -16.59 5.67
C ASP A 36 2.58 -16.63 6.69
N PRO A 37 2.49 -17.43 7.76
CA PRO A 37 3.49 -17.47 8.82
C PRO A 37 4.90 -17.80 8.32
N ALA A 38 5.03 -18.82 7.46
CA ALA A 38 6.33 -19.30 6.97
C ALA A 38 7.01 -18.24 6.09
N ARG A 39 6.27 -17.61 5.17
CA ARG A 39 6.79 -16.52 4.33
C ARG A 39 7.09 -15.26 5.12
N THR A 40 6.35 -15.01 6.20
CA THR A 40 6.62 -13.87 7.09
C THR A 40 7.91 -14.12 7.87
N GLN A 41 8.12 -15.32 8.39
CA GLN A 41 9.38 -15.70 9.02
C GLN A 41 10.56 -15.63 8.04
N ALA A 42 10.40 -16.15 6.82
CA ALA A 42 11.44 -16.06 5.80
C ALA A 42 11.81 -14.59 5.46
N ALA A 43 10.86 -13.66 5.56
CA ALA A 43 11.12 -12.24 5.39
C ALA A 43 11.94 -11.65 6.55
N VAL A 44 11.64 -12.04 7.79
CA VAL A 44 12.44 -11.70 8.97
C VAL A 44 13.88 -12.17 8.79
N ASP A 45 14.06 -13.45 8.41
CA ASP A 45 15.38 -14.04 8.21
C ASP A 45 16.17 -13.30 7.12
N ALA A 46 15.51 -12.97 6.00
CA ALA A 46 16.12 -12.22 4.90
C ALA A 46 16.54 -10.79 5.30
N VAL A 47 15.79 -10.13 6.20
CA VAL A 47 16.18 -8.82 6.73
C VAL A 47 17.36 -8.97 7.71
N ASN A 48 17.32 -9.94 8.62
CA ASN A 48 18.41 -10.20 9.56
C ASN A 48 19.73 -10.55 8.85
N GLN A 49 19.68 -11.32 7.77
CA GLN A 49 20.84 -11.60 6.92
C GLN A 49 21.39 -10.34 6.24
N SER A 50 20.52 -9.37 5.93
CA SER A 50 20.90 -8.13 5.25
C SER A 50 21.37 -7.03 6.21
N VAL A 51 20.97 -7.11 7.49
CA VAL A 51 21.14 -6.09 8.52
C VAL A 51 21.32 -6.77 9.88
N ALA A 52 22.57 -6.91 10.31
CA ALA A 52 22.87 -7.46 11.63
C ALA A 52 22.24 -6.59 12.72
N GLY A 53 21.52 -7.23 13.67
CA GLY A 53 20.87 -6.53 14.78
C GLY A 53 19.63 -5.73 14.40
N ALA A 54 18.98 -6.02 13.26
CA ALA A 54 17.73 -5.38 12.89
C ALA A 54 16.64 -5.57 13.97
N ARG A 55 15.91 -4.50 14.27
CA ARG A 55 14.75 -4.53 15.18
C ARG A 55 13.50 -4.88 14.35
N ILE A 56 13.03 -6.11 14.45
CA ILE A 56 11.94 -6.62 13.62
C ILE A 56 10.87 -7.27 14.51
N ASP A 57 9.62 -6.85 14.32
CA ASP A 57 8.43 -7.55 14.80
C ASP A 57 7.54 -7.93 13.61
N THR A 58 6.61 -8.85 13.84
CA THR A 58 5.66 -9.32 12.83
C THR A 58 4.23 -9.28 13.36
N ILE A 59 3.30 -8.95 12.47
CA ILE A 59 1.87 -9.11 12.72
C ILE A 59 1.27 -9.87 11.53
N LEU A 60 0.66 -11.02 11.82
CA LEU A 60 -0.02 -11.80 10.80
C LEU A 60 -1.41 -11.23 10.54
N ALA A 61 -1.72 -10.92 9.28
CA ALA A 61 -3.02 -10.41 8.88
C ALA A 61 -3.30 -10.73 7.41
N ASP A 62 -4.50 -11.25 7.13
CA ASP A 62 -5.02 -11.30 5.78
C ASP A 62 -5.80 -10.02 5.48
N LEU A 63 -5.23 -9.18 4.61
CA LEU A 63 -5.81 -7.89 4.24
C LEU A 63 -7.05 -8.01 3.34
N SER A 64 -7.46 -9.23 2.96
CA SER A 64 -8.77 -9.45 2.35
C SER A 64 -9.93 -9.40 3.35
N SER A 65 -9.63 -9.49 4.67
CA SER A 65 -10.62 -9.42 5.74
C SER A 65 -10.54 -8.10 6.52
N LEU A 66 -11.64 -7.33 6.55
CA LEU A 66 -11.72 -6.09 7.31
C LEU A 66 -11.57 -6.33 8.82
N GLN A 67 -12.09 -7.44 9.34
CA GLN A 67 -11.90 -7.82 10.73
C GLN A 67 -10.41 -8.08 11.04
N ALA A 68 -9.67 -8.75 10.14
CA ALA A 68 -8.24 -8.95 10.32
C ALA A 68 -7.45 -7.63 10.25
N VAL A 69 -7.89 -6.66 9.42
CA VAL A 69 -7.30 -5.30 9.40
C VAL A 69 -7.52 -4.57 10.73
N ARG A 70 -8.69 -4.73 11.36
CA ARG A 70 -8.97 -4.19 12.70
C ARG A 70 -8.06 -4.82 13.76
N ALA A 71 -7.98 -6.15 13.77
CA ALA A 71 -7.10 -6.88 14.69
C ALA A 71 -5.61 -6.53 14.49
N LEU A 72 -5.18 -6.30 13.25
CA LEU A 72 -3.84 -5.78 12.94
C LEU A 72 -3.61 -4.42 13.59
N ALA A 73 -4.54 -3.48 13.44
CA ALA A 73 -4.42 -2.15 14.04
C ALA A 73 -4.42 -2.21 15.58
N ASP A 74 -5.28 -3.04 16.19
CA ASP A 74 -5.32 -3.25 17.63
C ASP A 74 -4.02 -3.84 18.16
N THR A 75 -3.50 -4.86 17.48
CA THR A 75 -2.22 -5.50 17.82
C THR A 75 -1.07 -4.51 17.69
N PHE A 76 -1.08 -3.66 16.66
CA PHE A 76 -0.06 -2.64 16.52
C PHE A 76 -0.11 -1.63 17.69
N ARG A 77 -1.29 -1.11 18.01
CA ARG A 77 -1.48 -0.13 19.09
C ARG A 77 -1.19 -0.69 20.48
N SER A 78 -1.37 -1.99 20.71
CA SER A 78 -1.01 -2.62 21.99
C SER A 78 0.49 -2.77 22.19
N ARG A 79 1.28 -2.78 21.09
CA ARG A 79 2.75 -2.94 21.13
C ARG A 79 3.51 -1.63 20.94
N TYR A 80 2.93 -0.67 20.23
CA TYR A 80 3.61 0.56 19.81
C TYR A 80 2.75 1.79 20.06
N SER A 81 3.33 2.78 20.74
CA SER A 81 2.73 4.11 20.94
C SER A 81 3.05 5.08 19.80
N ARG A 82 3.86 4.67 18.82
CA ARG A 82 4.28 5.49 17.68
C ARG A 82 4.28 4.71 16.37
N LEU A 83 4.00 5.41 15.27
CA LEU A 83 4.07 4.96 13.89
C LEU A 83 4.58 6.11 13.02
N ASP A 84 5.83 6.02 12.58
CA ASP A 84 6.46 7.07 11.80
C ASP A 84 6.31 6.86 10.29
N VAL A 85 6.23 5.60 9.85
CA VAL A 85 5.98 5.26 8.44
C VAL A 85 4.95 4.15 8.34
N LEU A 86 3.84 4.42 7.67
CA LEU A 86 2.90 3.41 7.21
C LEU A 86 3.08 3.20 5.71
N LEU A 87 3.58 2.03 5.32
CA LEU A 87 3.71 1.63 3.92
C LEU A 87 2.58 0.65 3.54
N ASN A 88 1.57 1.18 2.88
CA ASN A 88 0.50 0.41 2.24
C ASN A 88 1.00 -0.16 0.90
N ASN A 89 1.81 -1.22 0.98
CA ASN A 89 2.46 -1.87 -0.15
C ASN A 89 1.74 -3.14 -0.61
N ALA A 90 1.01 -3.83 0.27
CA ALA A 90 0.29 -5.03 -0.12
C ALA A 90 -0.64 -4.77 -1.32
N GLY A 91 -0.69 -5.74 -2.21
CA GLY A 91 -1.64 -5.73 -3.31
C GLY A 91 -1.56 -7.00 -4.13
N LEU A 92 -2.59 -7.20 -4.93
CA LEU A 92 -2.76 -8.36 -5.80
C LEU A 92 -3.56 -7.98 -7.06
N ILE A 93 -3.58 -8.90 -8.00
CA ILE A 93 -4.43 -8.90 -9.18
C ILE A 93 -5.01 -10.30 -9.32
N ILE A 94 -6.32 -10.39 -9.56
CA ILE A 94 -7.05 -11.66 -9.68
C ILE A 94 -7.73 -11.68 -11.05
N ASP A 95 -7.57 -12.77 -11.80
CA ASP A 95 -8.14 -12.87 -13.16
C ASP A 95 -9.64 -13.14 -13.17
N ARG A 96 -10.19 -13.65 -12.07
CA ARG A 96 -11.62 -13.92 -11.89
C ARG A 96 -12.13 -13.19 -10.66
N ARG A 97 -13.41 -12.78 -10.70
CA ARG A 97 -14.03 -12.13 -9.56
C ARG A 97 -14.06 -13.08 -8.37
N GLU A 98 -13.45 -12.66 -7.29
CA GLU A 98 -13.51 -13.34 -6.00
C GLU A 98 -14.15 -12.39 -4.98
N VAL A 99 -14.89 -12.96 -4.03
CA VAL A 99 -15.57 -12.23 -2.97
C VAL A 99 -14.92 -12.60 -1.65
N THR A 100 -14.55 -11.60 -0.85
CA THR A 100 -13.94 -11.81 0.47
C THR A 100 -14.98 -12.26 1.48
N VAL A 101 -14.51 -12.63 2.69
CA VAL A 101 -15.37 -12.98 3.82
C VAL A 101 -16.33 -11.85 4.23
N ASP A 102 -16.01 -10.59 3.89
CA ASP A 102 -16.83 -9.42 4.18
C ASP A 102 -17.82 -9.08 3.03
N GLY A 103 -17.93 -9.95 2.01
CA GLY A 103 -18.81 -9.71 0.86
C GLY A 103 -18.27 -8.71 -0.15
N LEU A 104 -16.97 -8.41 -0.12
CA LEU A 104 -16.34 -7.40 -0.96
C LEU A 104 -15.59 -8.00 -2.15
N GLU A 105 -15.47 -7.29 -3.27
CA GLU A 105 -14.58 -7.72 -4.36
C GLU A 105 -13.12 -7.75 -3.88
N ALA A 106 -12.43 -8.87 -4.06
CA ALA A 106 -11.17 -9.16 -3.39
C ALA A 106 -10.00 -8.24 -3.76
N THR A 107 -9.94 -7.75 -5.00
CA THR A 107 -8.91 -6.79 -5.44
C THR A 107 -9.14 -5.41 -4.82
N LEU A 108 -10.38 -4.91 -4.84
CA LEU A 108 -10.79 -3.66 -4.21
C LEU A 108 -10.57 -3.72 -2.69
N ALA A 109 -11.00 -4.81 -2.05
CA ALA A 109 -10.85 -5.06 -0.63
C ALA A 109 -9.37 -5.00 -0.22
N THR A 110 -8.52 -5.78 -0.88
CA THR A 110 -7.10 -5.90 -0.51
C THR A 110 -6.29 -4.66 -0.89
N ASN A 111 -6.48 -4.13 -2.10
CA ASN A 111 -5.58 -3.10 -2.65
C ASN A 111 -5.92 -1.69 -2.19
N HIS A 112 -7.17 -1.43 -1.81
CA HIS A 112 -7.68 -0.09 -1.49
C HIS A 112 -8.42 -0.02 -0.15
N LEU A 113 -9.43 -0.87 0.10
CA LEU A 113 -10.23 -0.76 1.33
C LEU A 113 -9.42 -1.12 2.59
N ALA A 114 -8.54 -2.12 2.52
CA ALA A 114 -7.65 -2.45 3.62
C ALA A 114 -6.65 -1.32 3.94
N PRO A 115 -5.90 -0.75 2.97
CA PRO A 115 -5.11 0.47 3.20
C PRO A 115 -5.92 1.65 3.77
N PHE A 116 -7.13 1.88 3.26
CA PHE A 116 -8.03 2.93 3.73
C PHE A 116 -8.38 2.72 5.21
N LEU A 117 -8.88 1.53 5.56
CA LEU A 117 -9.27 1.17 6.91
C LEU A 117 -8.08 1.19 7.87
N LEU A 118 -6.95 0.56 7.50
CA LEU A 118 -5.76 0.52 8.34
C LEU A 118 -5.23 1.92 8.65
N THR A 119 -5.17 2.79 7.63
CA THR A 119 -4.73 4.18 7.80
C THR A 119 -5.69 4.95 8.70
N HIS A 120 -7.00 4.74 8.56
CA HIS A 120 -8.01 5.37 9.40
C HIS A 120 -7.86 4.94 10.87
N LEU A 121 -7.68 3.64 11.14
CA LEU A 121 -7.55 3.10 12.49
C LEU A 121 -6.24 3.50 13.20
N LEU A 122 -5.18 3.76 12.44
CA LEU A 122 -3.87 4.15 12.97
C LEU A 122 -3.64 5.67 12.93
N MET A 123 -4.66 6.45 12.57
CA MET A 123 -4.54 7.89 12.35
C MET A 123 -4.06 8.65 13.59
N ASP A 124 -4.61 8.33 14.77
CA ASP A 124 -4.22 9.01 16.01
C ASP A 124 -2.78 8.69 16.41
N THR A 125 -2.35 7.43 16.21
CA THR A 125 -0.96 7.02 16.43
C THR A 125 0.00 7.72 15.45
N LEU A 126 -0.38 7.85 14.18
CA LEU A 126 0.39 8.61 13.18
C LEU A 126 0.55 10.08 13.61
N LYS A 127 -0.53 10.73 14.03
CA LYS A 127 -0.52 12.13 14.49
C LYS A 127 0.32 12.33 15.76
N ALA A 128 0.24 11.40 16.70
CA ALA A 128 0.99 11.46 17.97
C ALA A 128 2.49 11.25 17.81
N SER A 129 2.96 10.67 16.70
CA SER A 129 4.36 10.30 16.47
C SER A 129 5.28 11.46 16.05
N GLY A 130 4.72 12.66 15.83
CA GLY A 130 5.40 13.78 15.19
C GLY A 130 5.32 13.66 13.65
N PRO A 131 6.37 14.05 12.90
CA PRO A 131 6.38 13.87 11.45
C PRO A 131 6.23 12.39 11.08
N ALA A 132 5.09 12.04 10.49
CA ALA A 132 4.78 10.69 10.06
C ALA A 132 4.40 10.66 8.57
N ARG A 133 4.64 9.51 7.92
CA ARG A 133 4.49 9.36 6.46
C ARG A 133 3.63 8.16 6.12
N VAL A 134 2.51 8.40 5.44
CA VAL A 134 1.67 7.36 4.83
C VAL A 134 2.03 7.24 3.36
N ILE A 135 2.44 6.05 2.93
CA ILE A 135 2.86 5.79 1.55
C ILE A 135 1.94 4.74 0.94
N ASN A 136 1.23 5.11 -0.12
CA ASN A 136 0.28 4.23 -0.79
C ASN A 136 0.86 3.74 -2.13
N VAL A 137 1.07 2.43 -2.27
CA VAL A 137 1.59 1.86 -3.51
C VAL A 137 0.48 1.77 -4.57
N SER A 138 0.67 2.55 -5.64
CA SER A 138 -0.14 2.60 -6.85
C SER A 138 0.62 1.97 -8.04
N SER A 139 0.18 2.24 -9.27
CA SER A 139 0.75 1.75 -10.52
C SER A 139 0.40 2.69 -11.67
N ASP A 140 1.19 2.72 -12.74
CA ASP A 140 0.81 3.38 -13.99
C ASP A 140 -0.46 2.79 -14.63
N ALA A 141 -0.89 1.59 -14.21
CA ALA A 141 -2.20 1.04 -14.55
C ALA A 141 -3.36 1.97 -14.15
N HIS A 142 -3.20 2.85 -13.16
CA HIS A 142 -4.23 3.84 -12.77
C HIS A 142 -4.74 4.69 -13.94
N ARG A 143 -3.93 4.86 -15.00
CA ARG A 143 -4.27 5.67 -16.17
C ARG A 143 -5.45 5.11 -16.96
N VAL A 144 -5.67 3.81 -16.90
CA VAL A 144 -6.81 3.13 -17.57
C VAL A 144 -7.89 2.69 -16.58
N GLY A 145 -7.68 2.93 -15.28
CA GLY A 145 -8.67 2.69 -14.23
C GLY A 145 -9.86 3.64 -14.37
N LYS A 146 -11.04 3.17 -14.01
CA LYS A 146 -12.29 3.94 -14.01
C LYS A 146 -13.12 3.56 -12.79
N LEU A 147 -13.57 4.56 -12.05
CA LEU A 147 -14.52 4.37 -10.96
C LEU A 147 -15.93 4.41 -11.54
N ASP A 148 -16.66 3.31 -11.37
CA ASP A 148 -18.10 3.25 -11.59
C ASP A 148 -18.75 3.01 -10.23
N PHE A 149 -19.31 4.04 -9.61
CA PHE A 149 -19.94 3.89 -8.30
C PHE A 149 -21.26 3.12 -8.35
N THR A 150 -21.82 2.87 -9.54
CA THR A 150 -23.00 2.01 -9.68
C THR A 150 -22.64 0.52 -9.74
N ASP A 151 -21.35 0.20 -9.90
CA ASP A 151 -20.82 -1.17 -9.94
C ASP A 151 -19.36 -1.22 -9.44
N LEU A 152 -19.07 -0.57 -8.31
CA LEU A 152 -17.69 -0.42 -7.82
C LEU A 152 -17.04 -1.78 -7.52
N GLN A 153 -17.87 -2.76 -7.15
CA GLN A 153 -17.47 -4.13 -6.84
C GLN A 153 -17.46 -5.07 -8.06
N SER A 154 -17.65 -4.52 -9.27
CA SER A 154 -17.59 -5.25 -10.55
C SER A 154 -18.49 -6.49 -10.59
N GLU A 155 -19.71 -6.39 -10.06
CA GLU A 155 -20.73 -7.43 -10.03
C GLU A 155 -21.31 -7.71 -11.42
N ARG A 156 -21.44 -6.68 -12.27
CA ARG A 156 -22.06 -6.83 -13.60
C ARG A 156 -21.06 -7.34 -14.64
N ARG A 157 -19.83 -6.82 -14.62
CA ARG A 157 -18.76 -7.20 -15.56
C ARG A 157 -17.41 -7.17 -14.85
N TYR A 158 -16.66 -8.26 -14.96
CA TYR A 158 -15.34 -8.38 -14.35
C TYR A 158 -14.25 -8.53 -15.42
N ASP A 159 -13.22 -7.69 -15.30
CA ASP A 159 -11.95 -7.81 -16.03
C ASP A 159 -10.82 -7.54 -15.03
N GLY A 160 -10.02 -8.55 -14.72
CA GLY A 160 -9.04 -8.48 -13.63
C GLY A 160 -8.04 -7.34 -13.77
N PHE A 161 -7.64 -7.00 -15.00
CA PHE A 161 -6.73 -5.88 -15.23
C PHE A 161 -7.42 -4.53 -15.02
N ARG A 162 -8.66 -4.35 -15.48
CA ARG A 162 -9.44 -3.13 -15.25
C ARG A 162 -9.73 -2.93 -13.76
N VAL A 163 -10.12 -3.98 -13.04
CA VAL A 163 -10.35 -3.91 -11.59
C VAL A 163 -9.05 -3.54 -10.86
N TYR A 164 -7.94 -4.18 -11.22
CA TYR A 164 -6.63 -3.81 -10.69
C TYR A 164 -6.27 -2.34 -10.99
N ALA A 165 -6.42 -1.90 -12.24
CA ALA A 165 -6.18 -0.53 -12.65
C ALA A 165 -7.05 0.47 -11.87
N THR A 166 -8.33 0.16 -11.67
CA THR A 166 -9.25 0.95 -10.85
C THR A 166 -8.82 1.00 -9.40
N SER A 167 -8.37 -0.11 -8.80
CA SER A 167 -7.82 -0.11 -7.43
C SER A 167 -6.59 0.79 -7.30
N LYS A 168 -5.74 0.86 -8.34
CA LYS A 168 -4.54 1.71 -8.33
C LYS A 168 -4.87 3.18 -8.56
N LEU A 169 -5.94 3.49 -9.30
CA LEU A 169 -6.53 4.83 -9.33
C LEU A 169 -7.09 5.22 -7.96
N ALA A 170 -7.82 4.31 -7.31
CA ALA A 170 -8.37 4.52 -5.97
C ALA A 170 -7.28 4.88 -4.95
N ASN A 171 -6.11 4.23 -4.98
CA ASN A 171 -4.99 4.56 -4.10
C ASN A 171 -4.45 5.99 -4.28
N ILE A 172 -4.46 6.54 -5.50
CA ILE A 172 -4.02 7.93 -5.75
C ILE A 172 -5.10 8.92 -5.28
N LEU A 173 -6.37 8.63 -5.56
CA LEU A 173 -7.50 9.43 -5.07
C LEU A 173 -7.60 9.43 -3.54
N PHE A 174 -7.36 8.28 -2.90
CA PHE A 174 -7.25 8.16 -1.46
C PHE A 174 -6.14 9.05 -0.90
N THR A 175 -4.95 8.99 -1.50
CA THR A 175 -3.83 9.86 -1.11
C THR A 175 -4.19 11.34 -1.25
N HIS A 176 -4.88 11.71 -2.33
CA HIS A 176 -5.32 13.08 -2.59
C HIS A 176 -6.33 13.59 -1.55
N ALA A 177 -7.37 12.80 -1.27
CA ALA A 177 -8.38 13.12 -0.26
C ALA A 177 -7.82 13.11 1.17
N LEU A 178 -6.93 12.17 1.47
CA LEU A 178 -6.26 12.07 2.76
C LEU A 178 -5.34 13.28 2.99
N ALA A 179 -4.59 13.73 1.98
CA ALA A 179 -3.70 14.87 2.12
C ALA A 179 -4.43 16.14 2.57
N LYS A 180 -5.62 16.41 2.00
CA LYS A 180 -6.47 17.53 2.42
C LYS A 180 -6.93 17.40 3.87
N ARG A 181 -7.32 16.20 4.29
CA ARG A 181 -7.74 15.91 5.67
C ARG A 181 -6.62 15.96 6.70
N LEU A 182 -5.36 15.90 6.24
CA LEU A 182 -4.17 15.98 7.07
C LEU A 182 -3.58 17.40 7.15
N GLU A 183 -4.17 18.38 6.47
CA GLU A 183 -3.74 19.78 6.57
C GLU A 183 -3.74 20.26 8.04
N GLY A 184 -2.67 20.93 8.45
CA GLY A 184 -2.45 21.35 9.84
C GLY A 184 -1.94 20.25 10.78
N THR A 185 -1.80 19.00 10.32
CA THR A 185 -1.20 17.91 11.11
C THR A 185 0.26 17.66 10.69
N PRO A 186 1.09 17.00 11.53
CA PRO A 186 2.45 16.64 11.13
C PRO A 186 2.52 15.41 10.20
N VAL A 187 1.38 14.87 9.76
CA VAL A 187 1.32 13.66 8.93
C VAL A 187 1.25 14.04 7.46
N THR A 188 2.10 13.41 6.65
CA THR A 188 2.04 13.52 5.18
C THR A 188 1.56 12.23 4.55
N THR A 189 0.97 12.32 3.37
CA THR A 189 0.65 11.13 2.57
C THR A 189 1.07 11.30 1.12
N ASN A 190 1.65 10.27 0.50
CA ASN A 190 2.00 10.27 -0.92
C ASN A 190 1.73 8.92 -1.57
N ALA A 191 1.49 8.96 -2.88
CA ALA A 191 1.31 7.77 -3.71
C ALA A 191 2.58 7.50 -4.50
N VAL A 192 2.90 6.23 -4.69
CA VAL A 192 4.09 5.80 -5.43
C VAL A 192 3.75 4.75 -6.48
N HIS A 193 4.28 4.92 -7.68
CA HIS A 193 4.45 3.80 -8.59
C HIS A 193 5.89 3.28 -8.51
N PRO A 194 6.08 2.01 -8.16
CA PRO A 194 7.42 1.43 -7.97
C PRO A 194 8.15 1.16 -9.29
N GLY A 195 7.55 1.42 -10.45
CA GLY A 195 8.03 0.92 -11.75
C GLY A 195 7.44 -0.45 -12.08
N VAL A 196 7.76 -0.98 -13.25
CA VAL A 196 7.44 -2.36 -13.62
C VAL A 196 8.49 -3.24 -12.95
N VAL A 197 8.12 -4.02 -11.93
CA VAL A 197 9.08 -4.75 -11.08
C VAL A 197 8.91 -6.25 -11.28
N ARG A 198 10.02 -6.96 -11.47
CA ARG A 198 10.06 -8.43 -11.52
C ARG A 198 9.89 -8.94 -10.09
N SER A 199 8.64 -9.03 -9.65
CA SER A 199 8.25 -9.51 -8.32
C SER A 199 7.34 -10.73 -8.47
N GLY A 200 7.15 -11.51 -7.40
CA GLY A 200 6.16 -12.60 -7.39
C GLY A 200 4.70 -12.14 -7.55
N PHE A 201 4.48 -10.83 -7.79
CA PHE A 201 3.18 -10.23 -8.08
C PHE A 201 2.62 -10.82 -9.38
N GLY A 202 1.44 -11.44 -9.30
CA GLY A 202 0.81 -12.12 -10.43
C GLY A 202 1.20 -13.59 -10.63
N HIS A 203 1.97 -14.23 -9.74
CA HIS A 203 2.27 -15.68 -9.86
C HIS A 203 1.01 -16.58 -9.81
N ASN A 204 -0.10 -16.11 -9.22
CA ASN A 204 -1.39 -16.80 -9.24
C ASN A 204 -2.27 -16.45 -10.45
N THR A 205 -1.79 -15.62 -11.40
CA THR A 205 -2.56 -15.29 -12.61
C THR A 205 -2.42 -16.37 -13.68
N LYS A 206 -3.55 -16.81 -14.25
CA LYS A 206 -3.64 -17.74 -15.38
C LYS A 206 -4.12 -16.97 -16.62
N GLY A 207 -3.52 -17.24 -17.78
CA GLY A 207 -3.97 -16.66 -19.06
C GLY A 207 -3.16 -15.46 -19.54
N PHE A 208 -3.84 -14.48 -20.15
CA PHE A 208 -3.25 -13.37 -20.91
C PHE A 208 -2.30 -12.49 -20.07
N PHE A 209 -2.59 -12.29 -18.78
CA PHE A 209 -1.75 -11.49 -17.89
C PHE A 209 -0.39 -12.16 -17.61
N ARG A 210 -0.34 -13.49 -17.47
CA ARG A 210 0.93 -14.25 -17.38
C ARG A 210 1.79 -14.05 -18.63
N TRP A 211 1.15 -13.91 -19.80
CA TRP A 211 1.82 -13.63 -21.06
C TRP A 211 2.40 -12.21 -21.12
N ILE A 212 1.65 -11.21 -20.64
CA ILE A 212 2.14 -9.82 -20.52
C ILE A 212 3.32 -9.73 -19.55
N VAL A 213 3.24 -10.37 -18.39
CA VAL A 213 4.34 -10.42 -17.40
C VAL A 213 5.58 -11.10 -18.00
N LYS A 214 5.40 -12.17 -18.78
CA LYS A 214 6.50 -12.89 -19.44
C LYS A 214 7.17 -12.06 -20.55
N LEU A 215 6.40 -11.33 -21.34
CA LEU A 215 6.92 -10.45 -22.42
C LEU A 215 7.59 -9.17 -21.87
N GLY A 216 7.07 -8.61 -20.77
CA GLY A 216 7.65 -7.42 -20.13
C GLY A 216 8.89 -7.70 -19.29
N ALA A 217 9.21 -8.98 -19.03
CA ALA A 217 10.30 -9.41 -18.15
C ALA A 217 11.67 -8.75 -18.39
N PRO A 218 12.14 -8.52 -19.63
CA PRO A 218 13.43 -7.87 -19.88
C PRO A 218 13.48 -6.40 -19.46
N PHE A 219 12.34 -5.73 -19.39
CA PHE A 219 12.23 -4.30 -19.06
C PHE A 219 11.80 -4.04 -17.61
N MET A 220 11.66 -5.10 -16.82
CA MET A 220 11.29 -5.01 -15.41
C MET A 220 12.50 -4.66 -14.54
N LEU A 221 12.31 -3.72 -13.63
CA LEU A 221 13.25 -3.40 -12.56
C LEU A 221 13.43 -4.60 -11.61
N SER A 222 14.61 -4.69 -11.00
CA SER A 222 14.81 -5.52 -9.81
C SER A 222 13.89 -5.06 -8.69
N ALA A 223 13.59 -5.95 -7.73
CA ALA A 223 12.82 -5.59 -6.53
C ALA A 223 13.46 -4.39 -5.79
N GLU A 224 14.78 -4.34 -5.73
CA GLU A 224 15.56 -3.24 -5.17
C GLU A 224 15.33 -1.93 -5.94
N GLY A 225 15.46 -1.96 -7.27
CA GLY A 225 15.18 -0.80 -8.12
C GLY A 225 13.73 -0.32 -7.99
N GLY A 226 12.80 -1.26 -7.75
CA GLY A 226 11.39 -0.98 -7.48
C GLY A 226 11.11 -0.33 -6.13
N ALA A 227 11.83 -0.75 -5.09
CA ALA A 227 11.72 -0.22 -3.74
C ALA A 227 12.30 1.19 -3.59
N ARG A 228 13.21 1.61 -4.49
CA ARG A 228 13.92 2.89 -4.39
C ARG A 228 13.01 4.10 -4.13
N THR A 229 11.86 4.18 -4.80
CA THR A 229 10.95 5.31 -4.60
C THR A 229 10.20 5.23 -3.27
N SER A 230 9.81 4.03 -2.85
CA SER A 230 9.20 3.81 -1.52
C SER A 230 10.17 4.15 -0.40
N ILE A 231 11.44 3.75 -0.52
CA ILE A 231 12.51 4.07 0.43
C ILE A 231 12.73 5.58 0.49
N TYR A 232 12.82 6.24 -0.68
CA TYR A 232 12.96 7.70 -0.77
C TYR A 232 11.81 8.41 -0.04
N LEU A 233 10.57 7.99 -0.27
CA LEU A 233 9.41 8.57 0.41
C LEU A 233 9.40 8.29 1.91
N ALA A 234 9.89 7.14 2.34
CA ALA A 234 9.90 6.75 3.76
C ALA A 234 10.98 7.48 4.57
N ALA A 235 12.15 7.77 3.98
CA ALA A 235 13.33 8.17 4.75
C ALA A 235 14.02 9.46 4.29
N SER A 236 13.78 9.96 3.07
CA SER A 236 14.51 11.14 2.57
C SER A 236 14.01 12.43 3.21
N PRO A 237 14.89 13.35 3.67
CA PRO A 237 14.48 14.68 4.12
C PRO A 237 13.98 15.58 2.98
N GLU A 238 14.31 15.29 1.72
CA GLU A 238 13.85 16.07 0.56
C GLU A 238 12.32 16.06 0.35
N VAL A 239 11.63 15.14 1.01
CA VAL A 239 10.17 15.02 0.96
C VAL A 239 9.50 15.36 2.29
N ASP A 240 10.23 15.95 3.24
CA ASP A 240 9.62 16.50 4.45
C ASP A 240 8.54 17.53 4.09
N GLY A 241 7.38 17.39 4.72
CA GLY A 241 6.20 18.24 4.46
C GLY A 241 5.54 18.04 3.08
N VAL A 242 6.09 17.20 2.19
CA VAL A 242 5.46 16.93 0.90
C VAL A 242 4.28 16.00 1.10
N SER A 243 3.07 16.46 0.75
CA SER A 243 1.83 15.68 0.86
C SER A 243 0.99 15.76 -0.41
N GLY A 244 0.17 14.74 -0.65
CA GLY A 244 -0.78 14.64 -1.76
C GLY A 244 -0.14 14.47 -3.13
N LYS A 245 1.12 14.01 -3.23
CA LYS A 245 1.83 13.88 -4.51
C LYS A 245 1.96 12.42 -4.96
N TYR A 246 2.11 12.26 -6.27
CA TYR A 246 2.38 10.99 -6.94
C TYR A 246 3.84 10.95 -7.39
N PHE A 247 4.55 9.86 -7.09
CA PHE A 247 5.97 9.72 -7.38
C PHE A 247 6.28 8.52 -8.27
N ILE A 248 7.24 8.74 -9.18
CA ILE A 248 7.88 7.69 -10.00
C ILE A 248 9.38 7.97 -10.02
N ARG A 249 10.20 6.96 -9.72
CA ARG A 249 11.67 7.06 -9.73
C ARG A 249 12.19 8.26 -8.91
N CYS A 250 11.68 8.40 -7.68
CA CYS A 250 12.00 9.49 -6.74
C CYS A 250 11.67 10.91 -7.24
N ARG A 251 10.82 11.06 -8.27
CA ARG A 251 10.40 12.38 -8.78
C ARG A 251 8.89 12.53 -8.72
N LYS A 252 8.43 13.74 -8.37
CA LYS A 252 7.02 14.13 -8.47
C LYS A 252 6.58 13.99 -9.93
N ARG A 253 5.45 13.34 -10.18
CA ARG A 253 4.85 13.16 -11.50
C ARG A 253 3.37 13.53 -11.46
N LYS A 254 2.84 13.93 -12.61
CA LYS A 254 1.42 14.24 -12.78
C LYS A 254 0.65 12.92 -13.05
N PRO A 255 -0.26 12.49 -12.15
CA PRO A 255 -1.11 11.34 -12.42
C PRO A 255 -2.20 11.70 -13.45
N SER A 256 -3.10 10.76 -13.76
CA SER A 256 -4.23 11.00 -14.68
C SER A 256 -5.10 12.20 -14.25
N ALA A 257 -5.95 12.70 -15.15
CA ALA A 257 -6.90 13.77 -14.81
C ALA A 257 -7.88 13.31 -13.72
N ALA A 258 -8.47 12.12 -13.88
CA ALA A 258 -9.35 11.51 -12.89
C ALA A 258 -8.69 11.41 -11.51
N ALA A 259 -7.41 11.04 -11.42
CA ALA A 259 -6.68 10.90 -10.16
C ALA A 259 -6.44 12.23 -9.40
N ARG A 260 -6.84 13.37 -9.97
CA ARG A 260 -6.72 14.72 -9.38
C ARG A 260 -8.09 15.40 -9.22
N ASP A 261 -9.16 14.66 -9.44
CA ASP A 261 -10.53 15.17 -9.35
C ASP A 261 -10.99 15.14 -7.88
N ASP A 262 -11.31 16.31 -7.35
CA ASP A 262 -11.74 16.50 -5.97
C ASP A 262 -13.07 15.81 -5.67
N ALA A 263 -14.05 15.96 -6.56
CA ALA A 263 -15.38 15.38 -6.37
C ALA A 263 -15.30 13.85 -6.40
N LEU A 264 -14.48 13.31 -7.31
CA LEU A 264 -14.23 11.88 -7.42
C LEU A 264 -13.54 11.32 -6.17
N ALA A 265 -12.54 12.03 -5.64
CA ALA A 265 -11.81 11.63 -4.44
C ALA A 265 -12.73 11.62 -3.21
N GLU A 266 -13.57 12.65 -3.06
CA GLU A 266 -14.55 12.73 -1.97
C GLU A 266 -15.64 11.67 -2.07
N GLN A 267 -16.12 11.36 -3.28
CA GLN A 267 -17.10 10.29 -3.47
C GLN A 267 -16.50 8.92 -3.14
N LEU A 268 -15.27 8.65 -3.59
CA LEU A 268 -14.54 7.43 -3.24
C LEU A 268 -14.31 7.33 -1.73
N TRP A 269 -13.97 8.43 -1.06
CA TRP A 269 -13.77 8.45 0.39
C TRP A 269 -15.04 8.02 1.13
N ARG A 270 -16.20 8.63 0.81
CA ARG A 270 -17.49 8.26 1.43
C ARG A 270 -17.84 6.81 1.19
N GLU A 271 -17.64 6.31 -0.02
CA GLU A 271 -17.95 4.93 -0.35
C GLU A 271 -17.00 3.95 0.35
N SER A 272 -15.72 4.31 0.49
CA SER A 272 -14.75 3.52 1.25
C SER A 272 -15.09 3.49 2.74
N ALA A 273 -15.50 4.63 3.32
CA ALA A 273 -15.96 4.73 4.70
C ALA A 273 -17.21 3.87 4.94
N ARG A 274 -18.18 3.92 4.02
CA ARG A 274 -19.39 3.08 4.05
C ARG A 274 -19.06 1.59 3.99
N LEU A 275 -18.22 1.17 3.04
CA LEU A 275 -17.85 -0.23 2.84
C LEU A 275 -16.99 -0.79 3.98
N THR A 276 -16.20 0.06 4.64
CA THR A 276 -15.32 -0.36 5.75
C THR A 276 -15.95 -0.17 7.13
N GLY A 277 -17.11 0.50 7.22
CA GLY A 277 -17.79 0.78 8.49
C GLY A 277 -17.00 1.72 9.39
N VAL A 278 -16.39 2.76 8.81
CA VAL A 278 -15.75 3.86 9.57
C VAL A 278 -16.44 5.18 9.27
N SER A 279 -16.19 6.19 10.10
CA SER A 279 -16.74 7.52 9.86
C SER A 279 -16.08 8.19 8.65
N PRO A 280 -16.84 8.91 7.81
CA PRO A 280 -16.29 9.71 6.70
C PRO A 280 -15.37 10.85 7.16
#